data_AF-A0A370PJH5-F1
#
_entry.id   AF-A0A370PJH5-F1
#
_cell.length_a   1.000
_cell.length_b   1.000
_cell.length_c   1.000
_cell.angle_alpha   90.00
_cell.angle_beta   90.00
_cell.angle_gamma   90.00
#
_symmetry.space_group_name_H-M   'P 1'
#
loop_
_entity.id
_entity.type
_entity.pdbx_description
1 polymer ?
#
loop_
_entity_poly.entity_id
_entity_poly.type
_entity_poly.pdbx_seq_one_letter_code
_entity_poly.pdbx_strand_id
1 'polypeptide(L)'
;MATNGSINFGKNYAVLNLDWITVLIDAVKDTPEGQALIANYTKWNDAVHASSSRPLTVFSTLSFYPGQPEVQSGSPFANLIAPFGEFRHGSPETQIHKAFNVDSQDIVLPKTRWSATTGSVLEQILQAHGVKTVVISGVTLSGVVMATIYRLFDLDYNVYVIRENVLELPIEQHSAFANVMLDMLLPKMGIKVISVDEAINAEDALERNQTSPVAPPSPFSVSGSSLTGLESGVLAMSNISTSTLPSSLGTGVFANTQNELSGLDDVLDFSSLDLVCPINADDIQNRWIQAYIPIPGQTIKTYPDGVRSYIYLTLRSYSAMAVSGRGTLPFIHPKQMIAQSAGSPLTTCLSLVRVCSNQLPGSGQAAISVLRREIQILDQDRAKYSSDGLFVAFQSYLIYSMVLFFVLGQSCDDDFRAIMTSLQELACASSRQGLICAADQRRARPKWEEWIVAEAKRRTLYIMYLFDSILSSQEGLPTFLGTELRGLPAPANKLLWQAATRYEWEREYNVHMVDWMEGCLTIDELWPTPDDIGEAGVARRRARVDQWLQNLDEYGTMLFAIMRCTHGD
;
A
#
# COMPACT_ATOMS: atom_id res chain seq x y z
N MET A 1 -12.07 23.89 7.94
CA MET A 1 -11.91 24.78 9.11
C MET A 1 -12.34 24.00 10.33
N ALA A 2 -11.40 23.31 10.99
CA ALA A 2 -11.66 22.65 12.27
C ALA A 2 -11.60 23.72 13.37
N THR A 3 -12.60 23.72 14.23
CA THR A 3 -12.73 24.64 15.36
C THR A 3 -11.57 24.44 16.35
N ASN A 4 -10.86 25.53 16.67
CA ASN A 4 -9.85 25.61 17.72
C ASN A 4 -10.50 25.33 19.09
N GLY A 5 -10.73 24.06 19.40
CA GLY A 5 -11.14 23.64 20.74
C GLY A 5 -9.96 23.76 21.68
N SER A 6 -10.12 24.47 22.81
CA SER A 6 -9.05 24.61 23.80
C SER A 6 -8.56 23.23 24.25
N ILE A 7 -7.24 23.04 24.32
CA ILE A 7 -6.63 21.81 24.82
C ILE A 7 -6.92 21.69 26.31
N ASN A 8 -7.39 20.52 26.75
CA ASN A 8 -7.71 20.22 28.13
C ASN A 8 -7.36 18.76 28.40
N PHE A 9 -6.40 18.53 29.29
CA PHE A 9 -5.98 17.17 29.65
C PHE A 9 -6.92 16.49 30.65
N GLY A 10 -7.78 17.26 31.32
CA GLY A 10 -8.58 16.80 32.45
C GLY A 10 -7.75 16.74 33.74
N LYS A 11 -8.41 16.41 34.86
CA LYS A 11 -7.75 16.38 36.18
C LYS A 11 -6.83 15.17 36.40
N ASN A 12 -7.10 14.05 35.73
CA ASN A 12 -6.39 12.80 35.93
C ASN A 12 -5.67 12.40 34.65
N TYR A 13 -4.63 13.16 34.32
CA TYR A 13 -3.75 12.88 33.20
C TYR A 13 -2.36 12.46 33.68
N ALA A 14 -1.61 11.78 32.82
CA ALA A 14 -0.23 11.40 33.07
C ALA A 14 0.69 11.92 31.97
N VAL A 15 1.93 12.25 32.34
CA VAL A 15 3.01 12.58 31.42
C VAL A 15 3.86 11.35 31.22
N LEU A 16 4.01 10.92 29.97
CA LEU A 16 4.79 9.76 29.58
C LEU A 16 6.00 10.19 28.75
N ASN A 17 7.18 10.14 29.38
CA ASN A 17 8.47 10.45 28.78
C ASN A 17 9.14 9.15 28.32
N LEU A 18 9.03 8.83 27.04
CA LEU A 18 9.39 7.52 26.51
C LEU A 18 10.85 7.48 26.05
N ASP A 19 11.66 6.69 26.75
CA ASP A 19 13.04 6.36 26.40
C ASP A 19 13.96 7.58 26.18
N TRP A 20 13.90 8.54 27.11
CA TRP A 20 14.85 9.65 27.22
C TRP A 20 16.22 9.18 27.75
N ILE A 21 16.69 8.02 27.28
CA ILE A 21 17.84 7.30 27.82
C ILE A 21 19.15 7.76 27.19
N THR A 22 20.23 7.66 27.96
CA THR A 22 21.56 8.17 27.60
C THR A 22 22.00 7.75 26.20
N VAL A 23 21.87 6.47 25.83
CA VAL A 23 22.33 5.98 24.52
C VAL A 23 21.61 6.62 23.33
N LEU A 24 20.31 6.89 23.45
CA LEU A 24 19.53 7.48 22.36
C LEU A 24 19.77 8.99 22.28
N ILE A 25 19.86 9.66 23.42
CA ILE A 25 20.09 11.10 23.47
C ILE A 25 21.51 11.46 23.05
N ASP A 26 22.51 10.68 23.48
CA ASP A 26 23.91 10.88 23.06
C ASP A 26 24.11 10.67 21.57
N ALA A 27 23.29 9.83 20.93
CA ALA A 27 23.35 9.61 19.48
C ALA A 27 22.91 10.83 18.65
N VAL A 28 22.14 11.75 19.25
CA VAL A 28 21.55 12.90 18.52
C VAL A 28 21.94 14.26 19.05
N LYS A 29 22.49 14.36 20.26
CA LYS A 29 22.77 15.65 20.94
C LYS A 29 23.60 16.66 20.15
N ASP A 30 24.42 16.20 19.21
CA ASP A 30 25.30 17.03 18.40
C ASP A 30 24.67 17.49 17.07
N THR A 31 23.43 17.09 16.81
CA THR A 31 22.65 17.48 15.63
C THR A 31 21.68 18.63 15.94
N PRO A 32 21.31 19.47 14.95
CA PRO A 32 20.33 20.52 15.16
C PRO A 32 18.98 20.01 15.71
N GLU A 33 18.49 18.91 15.17
CA GLU A 33 17.23 18.27 15.56
C GLU A 33 17.32 17.73 17.00
N GLY A 34 18.42 17.07 17.36
CA GLY A 34 18.63 16.57 18.72
C GLY A 34 18.80 17.70 19.74
N GLN A 35 19.46 18.81 19.39
CA GLN A 35 19.55 19.98 20.26
C GLN A 35 18.19 20.63 20.49
N ALA A 36 17.38 20.75 19.44
CA ALA A 36 16.01 21.25 19.55
C ALA A 36 15.15 20.32 20.43
N LEU A 37 15.24 19.00 20.21
CA LEU A 37 14.54 18.00 21.03
C LEU A 37 14.92 18.13 22.51
N ILE A 38 16.21 18.17 22.85
CA ILE A 38 16.68 18.31 24.24
C ILE A 38 16.16 19.60 24.87
N ALA A 39 16.20 20.72 24.15
CA ALA A 39 15.68 21.99 24.64
C ALA A 39 14.18 21.93 24.94
N ASN A 40 13.39 21.32 24.04
CA ASN A 40 11.95 21.19 24.22
C ASN A 40 11.57 20.15 25.30
N TYR A 41 12.36 19.09 25.46
CA TYR A 41 12.27 18.13 26.57
C TYR A 41 12.47 18.83 27.90
N THR A 42 13.56 19.56 28.06
CA THR A 42 13.84 20.34 29.28
C THR A 42 12.73 21.33 29.55
N LYS A 43 12.29 22.09 28.53
CA LYS A 43 11.22 23.09 28.68
C LYS A 43 9.91 22.47 29.20
N TRP A 44 9.46 21.37 28.59
CA TRP A 44 8.25 20.68 29.01
C TRP A 44 8.41 20.07 30.40
N ASN A 45 9.53 19.40 30.64
CA ASN A 45 9.79 18.72 31.90
C ASN A 45 9.85 19.70 33.06
N ASP A 46 10.54 20.83 32.91
CA ASP A 46 10.65 21.86 33.94
C ASP A 46 9.28 22.49 34.26
N ALA A 47 8.43 22.68 33.26
CA ALA A 47 7.06 23.17 33.46
C ALA A 47 6.22 22.19 34.30
N VAL A 48 6.25 20.90 33.96
CA VAL A 48 5.59 19.84 34.74
C VAL A 48 6.14 19.79 36.17
N HIS A 49 7.45 19.99 36.35
CA HIS A 49 8.08 19.96 37.67
C HIS A 49 7.76 21.17 38.54
N ALA A 50 7.49 22.33 37.92
CA ALA A 50 7.11 23.56 38.60
C ALA A 50 5.63 23.57 39.05
N SER A 51 4.78 22.73 38.44
CA SER A 51 3.36 22.62 38.77
C SER A 51 3.13 22.20 40.23
N SER A 52 2.29 22.96 40.95
CA SER A 52 1.93 22.64 42.34
C SER A 52 1.04 21.39 42.46
N SER A 53 0.33 21.04 41.39
CA SER A 53 -0.47 19.82 41.27
C SER A 53 0.15 18.86 40.26
N ARG A 54 1.41 18.49 40.48
CA ARG A 54 2.19 17.69 39.52
C ARG A 54 1.42 16.44 39.07
N PRO A 55 1.22 16.23 37.76
CA PRO A 55 0.58 15.02 37.24
C PRO A 55 1.46 13.79 37.52
N LEU A 56 0.89 12.60 37.31
CA LEU A 56 1.68 11.38 37.30
C LEU A 56 2.71 11.45 36.17
N THR A 57 4.00 11.59 36.50
CA THR A 57 5.09 11.65 35.53
C THR A 57 5.86 10.33 35.51
N VAL A 58 5.91 9.71 34.33
CA VAL A 58 6.57 8.42 34.13
C VAL A 58 7.61 8.52 33.04
N PHE A 59 8.81 8.03 33.32
CA PHE A 59 9.88 7.82 32.35
C PHE A 59 10.00 6.34 32.03
N SER A 60 9.93 5.95 30.76
CA SER A 60 10.24 4.57 30.35
C SER A 60 11.71 4.41 30.03
N THR A 61 12.25 3.21 30.29
CA THR A 61 13.60 2.83 29.90
C THR A 61 13.60 1.42 29.32
N LEU A 62 14.06 1.23 28.08
CA LEU A 62 14.30 -0.12 27.58
C LEU A 62 15.49 -0.72 28.31
N SER A 63 15.26 -1.83 29.03
CA SER A 63 16.35 -2.57 29.66
C SER A 63 16.00 -4.05 29.88
N PHE A 64 17.04 -4.88 29.91
CA PHE A 64 16.94 -6.34 30.11
C PHE A 64 17.78 -6.80 31.29
N TYR A 65 17.32 -7.84 31.99
CA TYR A 65 18.14 -8.52 32.98
C TYR A 65 19.36 -9.20 32.35
N PRO A 66 20.44 -9.49 33.12
CA PRO A 66 21.62 -10.17 32.61
C PRO A 66 21.26 -11.46 31.85
N GLY A 67 21.78 -11.59 30.62
CA GLY A 67 21.47 -12.71 29.72
C GLY A 67 20.17 -12.55 28.91
N GLN A 68 19.49 -11.40 29.02
CA GLN A 68 18.26 -11.04 28.32
C GLN A 68 17.16 -12.13 28.35
N PRO A 69 16.82 -12.70 29.53
CA PRO A 69 15.85 -13.80 29.63
C PRO A 69 14.44 -13.45 29.11
N GLU A 70 14.13 -12.16 28.95
CA GLU A 70 12.83 -11.66 28.49
C GLU A 70 12.67 -11.71 26.96
N VAL A 71 13.74 -12.04 26.23
CA VAL A 71 13.74 -12.19 24.77
C VAL A 71 14.34 -13.54 24.37
N GLN A 72 13.64 -14.26 23.51
CA GLN A 72 14.15 -15.52 22.97
C GLN A 72 15.22 -15.22 21.90
N SER A 73 16.41 -15.84 22.03
CA SER A 73 17.47 -15.74 21.03
C SER A 73 16.97 -16.18 19.65
N GLY A 74 17.32 -15.41 18.60
CA GLY A 74 16.88 -15.65 17.22
C GLY A 74 15.45 -15.20 16.90
N SER A 75 14.67 -14.75 17.89
CA SER A 75 13.33 -14.19 17.65
C SER A 75 13.40 -12.85 16.91
N PRO A 76 12.36 -12.44 16.17
CA PRO A 76 12.39 -11.20 15.38
C PRO A 76 12.78 -9.96 16.19
N PHE A 77 12.26 -9.83 17.41
CA PHE A 77 12.60 -8.71 18.28
C PHE A 77 14.05 -8.79 18.80
N ALA A 78 14.52 -9.97 19.18
CA ALA A 78 15.91 -10.17 19.59
C ALA A 78 16.89 -9.82 18.45
N ASN A 79 16.57 -10.23 17.22
CA ASN A 79 17.37 -9.91 16.04
C ASN A 79 17.37 -8.41 15.73
N LEU A 80 16.24 -7.73 15.94
CA LEU A 80 16.11 -6.30 15.73
C LEU A 80 16.96 -5.49 16.73
N ILE A 81 16.99 -5.88 18.00
CA ILE A 81 17.72 -5.12 19.04
C ILE A 81 19.22 -5.45 19.08
N ALA A 82 19.63 -6.61 18.58
CA ALA A 82 21.02 -7.09 18.65
C ALA A 82 22.08 -6.07 18.17
N PRO A 83 21.85 -5.28 17.09
CA PRO A 83 22.83 -4.28 16.64
C PRO A 83 23.01 -3.09 17.59
N PHE A 84 22.04 -2.82 18.47
CA PHE A 84 21.99 -1.62 19.31
C PHE A 84 22.59 -1.81 20.71
N GLY A 85 22.99 -3.05 21.06
CA GLY A 85 23.66 -3.38 22.32
C GLY A 85 22.80 -4.18 23.29
N GLU A 86 23.33 -4.42 24.49
CA GLU A 86 22.70 -5.32 25.46
C GLU A 86 21.55 -4.67 26.26
N PHE A 87 21.50 -3.33 26.34
CA PHE A 87 20.58 -2.57 27.19
C PHE A 87 20.46 -3.15 28.60
N ARG A 88 21.60 -3.45 29.23
CA ARG A 88 21.62 -4.11 30.53
C ARG A 88 20.96 -3.23 31.57
N HIS A 89 20.04 -3.80 32.35
CA HIS A 89 19.38 -3.10 33.44
C HIS A 89 20.38 -2.47 34.43
N GLY A 90 20.19 -1.19 34.72
CA GLY A 90 21.05 -0.39 35.62
C GLY A 90 22.34 0.14 34.98
N SER A 91 22.62 -0.19 33.73
CA SER A 91 23.78 0.33 33.01
C SER A 91 23.64 1.83 32.68
N PRO A 92 24.74 2.62 32.66
CA PRO A 92 24.69 4.06 32.38
C PRO A 92 23.95 4.43 31.09
N GLU A 93 24.09 3.60 30.05
CA GLU A 93 23.47 3.79 28.73
C GLU A 93 21.93 3.70 28.75
N THR A 94 21.37 2.95 29.71
CA THR A 94 19.90 2.77 29.88
C THR A 94 19.28 3.74 30.88
N GLN A 95 20.09 4.55 31.58
CA GLN A 95 19.59 5.55 32.51
C GLN A 95 19.01 6.75 31.75
N ILE A 96 18.10 7.48 32.39
CA ILE A 96 17.62 8.76 31.87
C ILE A 96 18.82 9.70 31.70
N HIS A 97 18.91 10.34 30.54
CA HIS A 97 20.04 11.19 30.20
C HIS A 97 20.13 12.37 31.19
N LYS A 98 21.34 12.64 31.69
CA LYS A 98 21.63 13.63 32.75
C LYS A 98 21.22 15.08 32.46
N ALA A 99 20.81 15.39 31.22
CA ALA A 99 20.32 16.71 30.84
C ALA A 99 18.89 16.99 31.35
N PHE A 100 18.18 15.95 31.80
CA PHE A 100 16.79 16.06 32.23
C PHE A 100 16.69 15.91 33.74
N ASN A 101 15.89 16.78 34.37
CA ASN A 101 15.60 16.69 35.79
C ASN A 101 14.67 15.50 36.06
N VAL A 102 15.07 14.64 37.00
CA VAL A 102 14.25 13.55 37.52
C VAL A 102 14.38 13.59 39.03
N ASP A 103 13.27 13.71 39.75
CA ASP A 103 13.25 13.76 41.21
C ASP A 103 12.46 12.59 41.82
N SER A 104 12.28 12.62 43.15
CA SER A 104 11.64 11.52 43.88
C SER A 104 10.15 11.32 43.61
N GLN A 105 9.48 12.26 42.92
CA GLN A 105 8.07 12.12 42.54
C GLN A 105 7.88 11.48 41.17
N ASP A 106 8.95 11.39 40.38
CA ASP A 106 8.89 10.74 39.07
C ASP A 106 9.03 9.23 39.20
N ILE A 107 8.38 8.50 38.29
CA ILE A 107 8.49 7.04 38.23
C ILE A 107 9.34 6.67 37.02
N VAL A 108 10.48 6.03 37.24
CA VAL A 108 11.30 5.43 36.18
C VAL A 108 10.95 3.95 36.05
N LEU A 109 10.34 3.55 34.92
CA LEU A 109 9.89 2.19 34.67
C LEU A 109 10.73 1.49 33.60
N PRO A 110 11.35 0.35 33.92
CA PRO A 110 11.96 -0.48 32.89
C PRO A 110 10.88 -1.17 32.05
N LYS A 111 11.17 -1.38 30.77
CA LYS A 111 10.38 -2.16 29.82
C LYS A 111 11.28 -3.06 28.99
N THR A 112 10.72 -4.14 28.48
CA THR A 112 11.46 -5.16 27.71
C THR A 112 10.99 -5.27 26.25
N ARG A 113 10.13 -4.35 25.80
CA ARG A 113 9.62 -4.24 24.42
C ARG A 113 9.51 -2.76 24.00
N TRP A 114 9.13 -2.50 22.75
CA TRP A 114 8.96 -1.13 22.23
C TRP A 114 7.88 -0.33 22.94
N SER A 115 6.66 -0.86 23.03
CA SER A 115 5.60 -0.19 23.78
C SER A 115 5.99 -0.05 25.25
N ALA A 116 5.76 1.15 25.81
CA ALA A 116 6.01 1.47 27.21
C ALA A 116 5.21 0.61 28.20
N THR A 117 4.15 -0.04 27.71
CA THR A 117 3.28 -0.89 28.51
C THR A 117 3.65 -2.38 28.46
N THR A 118 4.39 -2.81 27.44
CA THR A 118 4.68 -4.24 27.25
C THR A 118 5.95 -4.65 28.01
N GLY A 119 5.83 -5.64 28.88
CA GLY A 119 6.91 -6.04 29.78
C GLY A 119 7.23 -4.98 30.83
N SER A 120 6.22 -4.17 31.19
CA SER A 120 6.26 -3.05 32.12
C SER A 120 4.97 -3.04 32.94
N VAL A 121 4.98 -2.41 34.11
CA VAL A 121 3.80 -2.25 34.99
C VAL A 121 3.02 -0.96 34.71
N LEU A 122 3.34 -0.24 33.63
CA LEU A 122 2.75 1.07 33.29
C LEU A 122 1.21 1.03 33.23
N GLU A 123 0.61 0.08 32.52
CA GLU A 123 -0.85 -0.03 32.41
C GLU A 123 -1.53 -0.16 33.78
N GLN A 124 -0.95 -0.99 34.67
CA GLN A 124 -1.45 -1.16 36.03
C GLN A 124 -1.38 0.14 36.83
N ILE A 125 -0.28 0.90 36.70
CA ILE A 125 -0.11 2.19 37.40
C ILE A 125 -1.12 3.22 36.88
N LEU A 126 -1.28 3.35 35.55
CA LEU A 126 -2.24 4.28 34.95
C LEU A 126 -3.67 3.97 35.41
N GLN A 127 -4.05 2.69 35.45
CA GLN A 127 -5.37 2.26 35.93
C GLN A 127 -5.56 2.55 37.42
N ALA A 128 -4.56 2.25 38.26
CA ALA A 128 -4.62 2.48 39.70
C ALA A 128 -4.77 3.97 40.06
N HIS A 129 -4.24 4.87 39.23
CA HIS A 129 -4.37 6.33 39.39
C HIS A 129 -5.60 6.91 38.68
N GLY A 130 -6.44 6.07 38.06
CA GLY A 130 -7.63 6.52 37.35
C GLY A 130 -7.32 7.47 36.20
N VAL A 131 -6.15 7.30 35.55
CA VAL A 131 -5.72 8.13 34.43
C VAL A 131 -6.60 7.87 33.22
N LYS A 132 -7.02 8.95 32.55
CA LYS A 132 -7.82 8.89 31.31
C LYS A 132 -7.19 9.60 30.14
N THR A 133 -6.16 10.40 30.39
CA THR A 133 -5.45 11.15 29.37
C THR A 133 -3.96 10.96 29.56
N VAL A 134 -3.23 10.77 28.48
CA VAL A 134 -1.76 10.69 28.47
C VAL A 134 -1.19 11.75 27.53
N VAL A 135 -0.13 12.41 27.98
CA VAL A 135 0.65 13.36 27.17
C VAL A 135 2.01 12.73 26.92
N ILE A 136 2.33 12.48 25.66
CA ILE A 136 3.47 11.66 25.25
C ILE A 136 4.58 12.51 24.63
N SER A 137 5.81 12.21 25.05
CA SER A 137 7.07 12.61 24.46
C SER A 137 7.96 11.36 24.32
N GLY A 138 8.93 11.34 23.41
CA GLY A 138 9.93 10.26 23.39
C GLY A 138 10.62 9.95 22.07
N VAL A 139 11.49 8.94 22.13
CA VAL A 139 12.29 8.45 20.99
C VAL A 139 12.27 6.90 21.00
N THR A 140 12.14 6.21 19.87
CA THR A 140 11.93 6.72 18.50
C THR A 140 10.45 6.88 18.17
N LEU A 141 10.15 7.80 17.23
CA LEU A 141 8.80 8.11 16.75
C LEU A 141 8.07 6.86 16.23
N SER A 142 8.60 6.19 15.21
CA SER A 142 7.99 4.99 14.59
C SER A 142 7.99 3.75 15.48
N GLY A 143 8.95 3.66 16.40
CA GLY A 143 9.11 2.52 17.29
C GLY A 143 8.35 2.70 18.59
N VAL A 144 9.04 3.27 19.58
CA VAL A 144 8.58 3.34 20.97
C VAL A 144 7.31 4.18 21.11
N VAL A 145 7.27 5.35 20.46
CA VAL A 145 6.16 6.29 20.57
C VAL A 145 4.91 5.70 19.92
N MET A 146 4.95 5.33 18.63
CA MET A 146 3.78 4.75 17.95
C MET A 146 3.30 3.43 18.56
N ALA A 147 4.20 2.53 18.98
CA ALA A 147 3.79 1.27 19.64
C ALA A 147 3.05 1.52 20.96
N THR A 148 3.46 2.56 21.71
CA THR A 148 2.79 2.96 22.96
C THR A 148 1.45 3.62 22.67
N ILE A 149 1.38 4.50 21.65
CA ILE A 149 0.15 5.16 21.23
C ILE A 149 -0.93 4.15 20.86
N TYR A 150 -0.63 3.20 19.96
CA TYR A 150 -1.62 2.21 19.53
C TYR A 150 -2.17 1.42 20.72
N ARG A 151 -1.29 0.98 21.62
CA ARG A 151 -1.70 0.20 22.77
C ARG A 151 -2.57 0.99 23.74
N LEU A 152 -2.24 2.26 24.03
CA LEU A 152 -3.03 3.09 24.93
C LEU A 152 -4.34 3.54 24.28
N PHE A 153 -4.34 3.78 22.97
CA PHE A 153 -5.55 4.10 22.21
C PHE A 153 -6.55 2.93 22.22
N ASP A 154 -6.09 1.70 22.00
CA ASP A 154 -6.91 0.48 22.11
C ASP A 154 -7.47 0.24 23.52
N LEU A 155 -6.89 0.88 24.54
CA LEU A 155 -7.34 0.83 25.93
C LEU A 155 -8.20 2.05 26.32
N ASP A 156 -8.70 2.80 25.34
CA ASP A 156 -9.57 3.97 25.51
C ASP A 156 -8.94 5.16 26.27
N TYR A 157 -7.61 5.31 26.22
CA TYR A 157 -6.95 6.52 26.72
C TYR A 157 -7.06 7.66 25.70
N ASN A 158 -7.31 8.88 26.19
CA ASN A 158 -7.12 10.08 25.38
C ASN A 158 -5.63 10.35 25.23
N VAL A 159 -5.14 10.38 23.99
CA VAL A 159 -3.71 10.55 23.71
C VAL A 159 -3.43 11.93 23.14
N TYR A 160 -2.45 12.61 23.73
CA TYR A 160 -1.84 13.82 23.20
C TYR A 160 -0.36 13.55 22.92
N VAL A 161 0.12 14.00 21.76
CA VAL A 161 1.53 13.87 21.38
C VAL A 161 2.12 15.27 21.22
N ILE A 162 3.22 15.55 21.91
CA ILE A 162 3.92 16.84 21.77
C ILE A 162 4.85 16.75 20.56
N ARG A 163 4.54 17.53 19.51
CA ARG A 163 5.21 17.48 18.20
C ARG A 163 6.71 17.67 18.29
N GLU A 164 7.17 18.69 19.01
CA GLU A 164 8.59 19.01 19.10
C GLU A 164 9.34 18.12 20.10
N ASN A 165 8.61 17.21 20.75
CA ASN A 165 9.11 16.28 21.76
C ASN A 165 9.07 14.82 21.26
N VAL A 166 9.11 14.60 19.95
CA VAL A 166 9.30 13.27 19.36
C VAL A 166 10.34 13.32 18.26
N LEU A 167 11.17 12.28 18.14
CA LEU A 167 12.23 12.21 17.13
C LEU A 167 12.31 10.81 16.51
N GLU A 168 12.64 10.74 15.22
CA GLU A 168 12.92 9.48 14.53
C GLU A 168 14.43 9.25 14.42
N LEU A 169 14.84 7.98 14.41
CA LEU A 169 16.22 7.60 14.10
C LEU A 169 16.27 6.66 12.90
N PRO A 170 17.26 6.84 11.99
CA PRO A 170 18.26 7.91 12.00
C PRO A 170 17.66 9.28 11.63
N ILE A 171 18.30 10.38 12.06
CA ILE A 171 17.71 11.74 12.05
C ILE A 171 17.30 12.20 10.66
N GLU A 172 18.01 11.76 9.61
CA GLU A 172 17.70 12.12 8.22
C GLU A 172 16.30 11.69 7.80
N GLN A 173 15.71 10.72 8.51
CA GLN A 173 14.36 10.22 8.26
C GLN A 173 13.29 10.97 9.07
N HIS A 174 13.67 11.78 10.06
CA HIS A 174 12.75 12.44 10.98
C HIS A 174 11.66 13.24 10.28
N SER A 175 12.03 14.11 9.34
CA SER A 175 11.05 14.94 8.62
C SER A 175 10.01 14.09 7.88
N ALA A 176 10.43 13.00 7.23
CA ALA A 176 9.52 12.16 6.48
C ALA A 176 8.55 11.39 7.41
N PHE A 177 9.07 10.81 8.49
CA PHE A 177 8.26 10.09 9.48
C PHE A 177 7.34 11.02 10.25
N ALA A 178 7.81 12.21 10.63
CA ALA A 178 6.99 13.24 11.28
C ALA A 178 5.81 13.65 10.40
N ASN A 179 6.05 13.92 9.11
CA ASN A 179 4.97 14.25 8.17
C ASN A 179 3.91 13.14 8.08
N VAL A 180 4.32 11.88 7.99
CA VAL A 180 3.38 10.76 7.89
C VAL A 180 2.65 10.51 9.21
N MET A 181 3.39 10.36 10.30
CA MET A 181 2.83 9.94 11.58
C MET A 181 2.09 11.08 12.27
N LEU A 182 2.71 12.24 12.40
CA LEU A 182 2.16 13.36 13.16
C LEU A 182 1.14 14.18 12.35
N ASP A 183 1.35 14.37 11.04
CA ASP A 183 0.47 15.27 10.26
C ASP A 183 -0.67 14.54 9.54
N MET A 184 -0.48 13.26 9.22
CA MET A 184 -1.50 12.49 8.49
C MET A 184 -2.16 11.44 9.37
N LEU A 185 -1.38 10.55 9.99
CA LEU A 185 -1.91 9.35 10.63
C LEU A 185 -2.60 9.63 11.97
N LEU A 186 -1.91 10.26 12.92
CA LEU A 186 -2.48 10.54 14.24
C LEU A 186 -3.76 11.41 14.15
N PRO A 187 -3.82 12.47 13.33
CA PRO A 187 -5.06 13.24 13.15
C PRO A 187 -6.21 12.41 12.56
N LYS A 188 -5.94 11.45 11.65
CA LYS A 188 -6.96 10.53 11.13
C LYS A 188 -7.53 9.60 12.20
N MET A 189 -6.73 9.25 13.21
CA MET A 189 -7.17 8.47 14.37
C MET A 189 -7.89 9.34 15.42
N GLY A 190 -8.02 10.65 15.20
CA GLY A 190 -8.55 11.59 16.18
C GLY A 190 -7.59 11.90 17.34
N ILE A 191 -6.33 11.48 17.24
CA ILE A 191 -5.28 11.76 18.23
C ILE A 191 -4.75 13.17 17.99
N LYS A 192 -4.60 13.93 19.08
CA LYS A 192 -4.21 15.34 19.01
C LYS A 192 -2.70 15.47 19.08
N VAL A 193 -2.11 16.01 18.02
CA VAL A 193 -0.72 16.48 18.02
C VAL A 193 -0.71 17.96 18.37
N ILE A 194 0.04 18.31 19.41
CA ILE A 194 0.08 19.65 20.00
C ILE A 194 1.53 20.13 20.06
N SER A 195 1.72 21.45 20.08
CA SER A 195 3.04 22.05 20.32
C SER A 195 3.41 21.99 21.80
N VAL A 196 4.71 22.12 22.12
CA VAL A 196 5.20 22.23 23.50
C VAL A 196 4.57 23.41 24.24
N ASP A 197 4.36 24.55 23.56
CA ASP A 197 3.75 25.74 24.16
C ASP A 197 2.27 25.52 24.46
N GLU A 198 1.55 24.84 23.58
CA GLU A 198 0.17 24.44 23.81
C GLU A 198 0.04 23.48 25.01
N ALA A 199 0.99 22.55 25.16
CA ALA A 199 1.02 21.64 26.30
C ALA A 199 1.25 22.38 27.63
N ILE A 200 2.21 23.30 27.68
CA ILE A 200 2.50 24.13 28.86
C ILE A 200 1.29 25.01 29.20
N ASN A 201 0.70 25.68 28.22
CA ASN A 201 -0.48 26.52 28.43
C ASN A 201 -1.68 25.74 28.97
N ALA A 202 -1.86 24.49 28.55
CA ALA A 202 -2.91 23.62 29.05
C ALA A 202 -2.67 23.21 30.52
N GLU A 203 -1.41 22.99 30.91
CA GLU A 203 -1.03 22.71 32.30
C GLU A 203 -1.23 23.95 33.20
N ASP A 204 -0.76 25.11 32.78
CA ASP A 204 -0.94 26.38 33.51
C ASP A 204 -2.43 26.75 33.67
N ALA A 205 -3.26 26.38 32.70
CA ALA A 205 -4.71 26.58 32.79
C ALA A 205 -5.36 25.66 33.83
N LEU A 206 -4.87 24.43 34.01
CA LEU A 206 -5.35 23.51 35.04
C LEU A 206 -4.99 24.02 36.44
N GLU A 207 -3.79 24.56 36.64
CA GLU A 207 -3.37 25.12 37.92
C GLU A 207 -4.20 26.36 38.34
N ARG A 208 -4.47 27.28 37.39
CA ARG A 208 -5.33 28.45 37.63
C ARG A 208 -6.76 28.08 38.01
N ASN A 209 -7.29 27.00 37.44
CA ASN A 209 -8.64 26.52 37.75
C ASN A 209 -8.74 25.80 39.10
N GLN A 210 -7.63 25.32 39.65
CA GLN A 210 -7.58 24.67 40.98
C GLN A 210 -7.41 25.67 42.13
N THR A 211 -6.83 26.85 41.89
CA THR A 211 -6.55 27.88 42.91
C THR A 211 -7.72 28.83 43.19
N SER A 212 -8.84 28.71 42.48
CA SER A 212 -10.04 29.54 42.70
C SER A 212 -10.97 28.97 43.79
N PRO A 213 -11.41 29.75 44.81
CA PRO A 213 -12.29 29.27 45.87
C PRO A 213 -13.70 28.98 45.35
N VAL A 214 -14.17 27.74 45.54
CA VAL A 214 -15.49 27.26 45.12
C VAL A 214 -16.58 27.84 46.03
N ALA A 215 -17.52 28.60 45.47
CA ALA A 215 -18.74 29.04 46.15
C ALA A 215 -19.82 27.93 46.14
N PRO A 216 -20.67 27.81 47.19
CA PRO A 216 -21.63 26.73 47.31
C PRO A 216 -22.86 26.92 46.39
N PRO A 217 -23.52 25.83 45.94
CA PRO A 217 -24.67 25.93 45.06
C PRO A 217 -25.95 26.28 45.82
N SER A 218 -26.86 27.00 45.16
CA SER A 218 -28.24 27.26 45.61
C SER A 218 -29.24 26.94 44.48
N PRO A 219 -30.52 26.66 44.80
CA PRO A 219 -31.33 25.67 44.07
C PRO A 219 -32.54 26.22 43.26
N PHE A 220 -33.10 25.34 42.41
CA PHE A 220 -34.39 25.38 41.68
C PHE A 220 -34.53 26.42 40.53
N SER A 221 -35.06 26.03 39.36
CA SER A 221 -36.52 25.95 39.13
C SER A 221 -36.96 25.09 37.94
N VAL A 222 -38.22 24.65 38.04
CA VAL A 222 -39.00 23.73 37.20
C VAL A 222 -39.90 24.51 36.22
N SER A 223 -40.32 23.84 35.13
CA SER A 223 -41.64 23.88 34.44
C SER A 223 -41.47 24.04 32.92
N GLY A 224 -42.23 23.39 32.04
CA GLY A 224 -43.33 22.43 32.13
C GLY A 224 -43.87 22.16 30.71
N SER A 225 -44.39 20.94 30.46
CA SER A 225 -45.61 20.58 29.68
C SER A 225 -45.90 21.28 28.32
N SER A 226 -46.37 20.67 27.23
CA SER A 226 -47.13 19.43 27.03
C SER A 226 -47.64 19.35 25.55
N LEU A 227 -47.84 18.11 25.06
CA LEU A 227 -48.86 17.59 24.11
C LEU A 227 -49.08 18.29 22.74
N THR A 228 -49.06 17.58 21.62
CA THR A 228 -50.10 16.67 21.05
C THR A 228 -49.54 16.23 19.67
N GLY A 229 -49.89 15.13 19.00
CA GLY A 229 -50.86 14.06 19.15
C GLY A 229 -51.00 13.37 17.76
N LEU A 230 -51.24 12.04 17.76
CA LEU A 230 -51.96 11.20 16.76
C LEU A 230 -51.55 11.27 15.26
N GLU A 231 -51.68 10.25 14.41
CA GLU A 231 -52.02 8.82 14.44
C GLU A 231 -51.69 8.28 13.03
N SER A 232 -51.27 7.02 12.98
CA SER A 232 -51.67 5.91 12.09
C SER A 232 -52.19 6.12 10.65
N GLY A 233 -51.74 5.26 9.72
CA GLY A 233 -52.47 4.98 8.48
C GLY A 233 -51.78 4.00 7.53
N VAL A 234 -52.28 2.77 7.48
CA VAL A 234 -51.89 1.63 6.61
C VAL A 234 -52.73 1.61 5.31
N LEU A 235 -52.25 0.86 4.31
CA LEU A 235 -52.93 0.21 3.15
C LEU A 235 -52.56 0.80 1.78
N ALA A 236 -52.55 0.10 0.65
CA ALA A 236 -52.40 -1.30 0.21
C ALA A 236 -52.66 -1.30 -1.32
N MET A 237 -52.00 -2.20 -2.08
CA MET A 237 -52.39 -2.72 -3.41
C MET A 237 -52.39 -1.74 -4.61
N SER A 238 -52.15 -2.09 -5.89
CA SER A 238 -52.16 -3.35 -6.65
C SER A 238 -51.51 -3.18 -8.04
N ASN A 239 -51.02 -4.30 -8.59
CA ASN A 239 -50.92 -4.78 -9.98
C ASN A 239 -51.13 -3.86 -11.19
N ILE A 240 -50.33 -4.08 -12.25
CA ILE A 240 -50.76 -4.41 -13.63
C ILE A 240 -49.61 -5.09 -14.39
N SER A 241 -49.95 -6.13 -15.16
CA SER A 241 -49.08 -7.01 -15.95
C SER A 241 -49.02 -6.61 -17.45
N THR A 242 -48.18 -7.34 -18.21
CA THR A 242 -48.17 -7.58 -19.69
C THR A 242 -47.50 -6.50 -20.55
N SER A 243 -46.74 -6.77 -21.63
CA SER A 243 -46.26 -8.02 -22.27
C SER A 243 -45.21 -7.70 -23.36
N THR A 244 -44.26 -8.62 -23.55
CA THR A 244 -43.62 -9.12 -24.81
C THR A 244 -43.19 -8.20 -25.95
N LEU A 245 -41.95 -8.40 -26.44
CA LEU A 245 -41.55 -8.38 -27.88
C LEU A 245 -40.32 -9.31 -28.11
N PRO A 246 -40.03 -9.74 -29.37
CA PRO A 246 -39.51 -11.09 -29.68
C PRO A 246 -38.05 -11.18 -30.15
N SER A 247 -37.61 -12.44 -30.24
CA SER A 247 -36.37 -13.02 -30.79
C SER A 247 -36.22 -12.96 -32.32
N SER A 248 -34.98 -12.95 -32.82
CA SER A 248 -34.58 -13.81 -33.97
C SER A 248 -33.05 -14.00 -34.08
N LEU A 249 -32.66 -15.20 -34.55
CA LEU A 249 -31.32 -15.76 -34.71
C LEU A 249 -30.64 -15.38 -36.04
N GLY A 250 -29.32 -15.58 -36.11
CA GLY A 250 -28.57 -15.76 -37.38
C GLY A 250 -27.15 -16.31 -37.19
N THR A 251 -26.93 -17.55 -37.60
CA THR A 251 -25.69 -18.34 -37.66
C THR A 251 -24.76 -17.97 -38.82
N GLY A 252 -23.45 -18.26 -38.72
CA GLY A 252 -22.52 -18.29 -39.85
C GLY A 252 -21.18 -18.95 -39.51
N VAL A 253 -20.95 -20.15 -40.06
CA VAL A 253 -19.72 -20.96 -40.05
C VAL A 253 -18.99 -20.72 -41.38
N PHE A 254 -17.65 -20.57 -41.36
CA PHE A 254 -16.81 -20.94 -42.50
C PHE A 254 -15.46 -21.49 -42.02
N ALA A 255 -15.17 -22.72 -42.43
CA ALA A 255 -13.88 -23.38 -42.37
C ALA A 255 -13.07 -23.02 -43.62
N ASN A 256 -11.73 -22.98 -43.51
CA ASN A 256 -10.84 -23.05 -44.66
C ASN A 256 -9.69 -24.02 -44.36
N THR A 257 -9.72 -25.14 -45.06
CA THR A 257 -8.69 -26.17 -45.19
C THR A 257 -7.66 -25.75 -46.22
N GLN A 258 -6.42 -25.46 -45.78
CA GLN A 258 -5.19 -25.53 -46.58
C GLN A 258 -3.99 -25.23 -45.66
N ASN A 259 -3.42 -26.26 -45.02
CA ASN A 259 -2.01 -26.31 -44.56
C ASN A 259 -1.75 -27.63 -43.83
N GLU A 260 -1.52 -28.72 -44.57
CA GLU A 260 -1.18 -30.03 -43.97
C GLU A 260 0.25 -30.49 -44.25
N LEU A 261 1.15 -29.65 -44.78
CA LEU A 261 2.50 -30.09 -45.14
C LEU A 261 3.66 -29.20 -44.64
N SER A 262 3.44 -28.31 -43.66
CA SER A 262 4.50 -27.52 -43.01
C SER A 262 4.51 -27.63 -41.47
N GLY A 263 3.84 -28.65 -40.92
CA GLY A 263 3.40 -28.68 -39.51
C GLY A 263 4.37 -29.23 -38.47
N LEU A 264 5.66 -29.44 -38.78
CA LEU A 264 6.62 -30.04 -37.82
C LEU A 264 7.54 -29.03 -37.12
N ASP A 265 7.73 -27.82 -37.66
CA ASP A 265 8.66 -26.81 -37.10
C ASP A 265 7.98 -25.71 -36.24
N ASP A 266 6.64 -25.71 -36.12
CA ASP A 266 5.88 -24.64 -35.45
C ASP A 266 5.26 -25.08 -34.10
N VAL A 267 5.69 -26.23 -33.56
CA VAL A 267 5.30 -26.66 -32.22
C VAL A 267 6.07 -25.83 -31.19
N LEU A 268 5.35 -24.97 -30.46
CA LEU A 268 5.93 -24.14 -29.42
C LEU A 268 6.12 -24.93 -28.13
N ASP A 269 7.32 -24.83 -27.56
CA ASP A 269 7.66 -25.45 -26.28
C ASP A 269 7.88 -24.37 -25.23
N PHE A 270 6.93 -24.27 -24.30
CA PHE A 270 6.99 -23.33 -23.19
C PHE A 270 7.70 -23.90 -21.96
N SER A 271 8.23 -25.12 -22.04
CA SER A 271 9.01 -25.70 -20.94
C SER A 271 10.42 -25.13 -20.89
N SER A 272 10.97 -24.98 -19.68
CA SER A 272 12.38 -24.63 -19.45
C SER A 272 12.84 -23.34 -20.14
N LEU A 273 12.20 -22.21 -19.82
CA LEU A 273 12.50 -20.89 -20.36
C LEU A 273 13.68 -20.21 -19.64
N ASP A 274 14.60 -19.57 -20.39
CA ASP A 274 15.72 -18.80 -19.83
C ASP A 274 15.36 -17.31 -19.69
N LEU A 275 14.69 -16.97 -18.58
CA LEU A 275 14.25 -15.62 -18.25
C LEU A 275 14.99 -15.06 -17.04
N VAL A 276 15.20 -13.74 -17.03
CA VAL A 276 15.90 -13.02 -15.96
C VAL A 276 15.01 -11.90 -15.40
N CYS A 277 15.08 -11.68 -14.08
CA CYS A 277 14.42 -10.56 -13.44
C CYS A 277 15.46 -9.43 -13.23
N PRO A 278 15.35 -8.30 -13.95
CA PRO A 278 16.33 -7.22 -13.85
C PRO A 278 16.04 -6.24 -12.70
N ILE A 279 14.92 -6.43 -11.98
CA ILE A 279 14.46 -5.57 -10.89
C ILE A 279 14.39 -6.37 -9.58
N ASN A 280 14.34 -5.67 -8.45
CA ASN A 280 14.00 -6.30 -7.18
C ASN A 280 12.50 -6.60 -7.13
N ALA A 281 12.13 -7.84 -7.43
CA ALA A 281 10.73 -8.26 -7.48
C ALA A 281 10.00 -8.14 -6.12
N ASP A 282 10.72 -8.11 -5.00
CA ASP A 282 10.15 -8.02 -3.66
C ASP A 282 9.50 -6.67 -3.40
N ASP A 283 9.96 -5.62 -4.09
CA ASP A 283 9.39 -4.28 -4.00
C ASP A 283 7.98 -4.21 -4.60
N ILE A 284 7.60 -5.17 -5.46
CA ILE A 284 6.24 -5.30 -6.02
C ILE A 284 5.24 -5.73 -4.93
N GLN A 285 5.65 -6.61 -4.00
CA GLN A 285 4.77 -7.18 -2.97
C GLN A 285 4.31 -6.12 -1.95
N ASN A 286 5.13 -5.10 -1.73
CA ASN A 286 4.89 -4.07 -0.72
C ASN A 286 4.14 -2.85 -1.27
N ARG A 287 3.62 -2.91 -2.49
CA ARG A 287 3.00 -1.75 -3.13
C ARG A 287 1.67 -1.34 -2.49
N TRP A 288 0.83 -2.32 -2.12
CA TRP A 288 -0.44 -2.04 -1.44
C TRP A 288 -0.23 -1.31 -0.10
N ILE A 289 0.78 -1.69 0.68
CA ILE A 289 1.05 -1.06 1.99
C ILE A 289 1.58 0.37 1.83
N GLN A 290 2.26 0.67 0.72
CA GLN A 290 2.77 2.02 0.44
C GLN A 290 1.65 3.06 0.26
N ALA A 291 0.46 2.66 -0.19
CA ALA A 291 -0.71 3.53 -0.26
C ALA A 291 -1.19 3.99 1.13
N TYR A 292 -0.95 3.17 2.17
CA TYR A 292 -1.31 3.45 3.55
C TYR A 292 -0.15 4.04 4.37
N ILE A 293 1.08 3.65 4.06
CA ILE A 293 2.33 4.07 4.72
C ILE A 293 3.30 4.55 3.63
N PRO A 294 3.28 5.84 3.24
CA PRO A 294 4.19 6.37 2.25
C PRO A 294 5.65 6.20 2.69
N ILE A 295 6.49 5.63 1.83
CA ILE A 295 7.92 5.43 2.10
C ILE A 295 8.69 6.67 1.62
N PRO A 296 9.71 7.16 2.35
CA PRO A 296 10.54 8.28 1.89
C PRO A 296 11.15 8.02 0.50
N GLY A 297 11.09 9.02 -0.39
CA GLY A 297 11.65 8.94 -1.75
C GLY A 297 10.67 8.51 -2.85
N GLN A 298 9.42 8.20 -2.51
CA GLN A 298 8.39 7.88 -3.50
C GLN A 298 7.87 9.13 -4.22
N THR A 299 7.73 9.02 -5.55
CA THR A 299 7.13 10.08 -6.37
C THR A 299 5.62 9.89 -6.43
N ILE A 300 4.87 10.85 -5.92
CA ILE A 300 3.41 10.87 -6.06
C ILE A 300 3.06 11.03 -7.55
N LYS A 301 2.17 10.17 -8.02
CA LYS A 301 1.64 10.17 -9.38
C LYS A 301 0.18 10.56 -9.32
N THR A 302 -0.17 11.79 -9.68
CA THR A 302 -1.57 12.25 -9.66
C THR A 302 -2.21 12.05 -11.03
N TYR A 303 -3.22 11.19 -11.13
CA TYR A 303 -3.99 11.03 -12.36
C TYR A 303 -5.04 12.14 -12.50
N PRO A 304 -5.04 12.92 -13.59
CA PRO A 304 -6.17 13.79 -13.90
C PRO A 304 -7.47 12.99 -14.04
N ASP A 305 -8.62 13.59 -13.71
CA ASP A 305 -9.92 12.89 -13.70
C ASP A 305 -10.27 12.24 -15.04
N GLY A 306 -9.94 12.89 -16.15
CA GLY A 306 -10.13 12.34 -17.48
C GLY A 306 -9.29 11.09 -17.72
N VAL A 307 -8.03 11.08 -17.25
CA VAL A 307 -7.12 9.94 -17.38
C VAL A 307 -7.57 8.79 -16.49
N ARG A 308 -7.97 9.08 -15.25
CA ARG A 308 -8.55 8.08 -14.33
C ARG A 308 -9.77 7.42 -14.94
N SER A 309 -10.68 8.22 -15.50
CA SER A 309 -11.89 7.71 -16.18
C SER A 309 -11.52 6.87 -17.41
N TYR A 310 -10.52 7.29 -18.18
CA TYR A 310 -10.01 6.54 -19.33
C TYR A 310 -9.44 5.17 -18.94
N ILE A 311 -8.60 5.11 -17.89
CA ILE A 311 -8.06 3.86 -17.36
C ILE A 311 -9.20 2.96 -16.88
N TYR A 312 -10.13 3.50 -16.07
CA TYR A 312 -11.28 2.76 -15.56
C TYR A 312 -12.10 2.12 -16.69
N LEU A 313 -12.46 2.90 -17.72
CA LEU A 313 -13.25 2.42 -18.85
C LEU A 313 -12.48 1.39 -19.70
N THR A 314 -11.17 1.57 -19.86
CA THR A 314 -10.30 0.63 -20.56
C THR A 314 -10.28 -0.73 -19.86
N LEU A 315 -9.97 -0.75 -18.55
CA LEU A 315 -9.90 -1.98 -17.76
C LEU A 315 -11.28 -2.66 -17.62
N ARG A 316 -12.35 -1.86 -17.53
CA ARG A 316 -13.73 -2.35 -17.63
C ARG A 316 -14.00 -3.01 -18.97
N SER A 317 -13.50 -2.45 -20.07
CA SER A 317 -13.67 -3.04 -21.41
C SER A 317 -12.96 -4.40 -21.52
N TYR A 318 -11.76 -4.55 -20.94
CA TYR A 318 -11.05 -5.83 -20.89
C TYR A 318 -11.81 -6.87 -20.08
N SER A 319 -12.38 -6.47 -18.94
CA SER A 319 -13.24 -7.34 -18.14
C SER A 319 -14.47 -7.81 -18.94
N ALA A 320 -15.10 -6.90 -19.69
CA ALA A 320 -16.23 -7.23 -20.55
C ALA A 320 -15.85 -8.13 -21.74
N MET A 321 -14.66 -7.94 -22.33
CA MET A 321 -14.12 -8.84 -23.36
C MET A 321 -13.95 -10.26 -22.83
N ALA A 322 -13.38 -10.42 -21.63
CA ALA A 322 -13.23 -11.71 -20.97
C ALA A 322 -14.59 -12.40 -20.75
N VAL A 323 -15.56 -11.67 -20.19
CA VAL A 323 -16.92 -12.19 -19.92
C VAL A 323 -17.68 -12.55 -21.21
N SER A 324 -17.57 -11.74 -22.26
CA SER A 324 -18.24 -12.01 -23.54
C SER A 324 -17.57 -13.11 -24.35
N GLY A 325 -16.33 -13.49 -24.02
CA GLY A 325 -15.52 -14.42 -24.79
C GLY A 325 -15.18 -13.91 -26.19
N ARG A 326 -15.29 -12.60 -26.44
CA ARG A 326 -15.00 -11.97 -27.73
C ARG A 326 -13.66 -11.24 -27.68
N GLY A 327 -12.74 -11.65 -28.53
CA GLY A 327 -11.40 -11.09 -28.62
C GLY A 327 -10.41 -11.72 -27.64
N THR A 328 -9.17 -11.23 -27.68
CA THR A 328 -8.08 -11.68 -26.80
C THR A 328 -7.66 -10.51 -25.92
N LEU A 329 -7.46 -10.78 -24.62
CA LEU A 329 -6.97 -9.78 -23.69
C LEU A 329 -5.55 -9.35 -24.10
N PRO A 330 -5.20 -8.07 -24.06
CA PRO A 330 -3.94 -7.57 -24.65
C PRO A 330 -2.68 -7.95 -23.85
N PHE A 331 -2.84 -8.64 -22.73
CA PHE A 331 -1.78 -9.22 -21.91
C PHE A 331 -1.75 -10.76 -21.94
N ILE A 332 -2.59 -11.38 -22.77
CA ILE A 332 -2.57 -12.82 -23.08
C ILE A 332 -2.14 -13.00 -24.53
N HIS A 333 -1.06 -13.71 -24.76
CA HIS A 333 -0.62 -13.98 -26.12
C HIS A 333 -1.41 -15.15 -26.74
N PRO A 334 -1.89 -15.06 -28.00
CA PRO A 334 -2.68 -16.13 -28.61
C PRO A 334 -1.95 -17.48 -28.64
N LYS A 335 -0.63 -17.46 -28.88
CA LYS A 335 0.18 -18.69 -28.90
C LYS A 335 0.34 -19.33 -27.52
N GLN A 336 0.34 -18.53 -26.45
CA GLN A 336 0.32 -19.05 -25.08
C GLN A 336 -0.96 -19.85 -24.83
N MET A 337 -2.09 -19.42 -25.41
CA MET A 337 -3.38 -20.08 -25.23
C MET A 337 -3.51 -21.41 -25.96
N ILE A 338 -2.93 -21.52 -27.16
CA ILE A 338 -2.92 -22.77 -27.93
C ILE A 338 -2.14 -23.87 -27.18
N ALA A 339 -1.10 -23.50 -26.44
CA ALA A 339 -0.28 -24.43 -25.68
C ALA A 339 -0.85 -24.81 -24.30
N GLN A 340 -1.95 -24.19 -23.84
CA GLN A 340 -2.53 -24.54 -22.54
C GLN A 340 -3.28 -25.87 -22.59
N SER A 341 -3.03 -26.72 -21.58
CA SER A 341 -3.80 -27.94 -21.38
C SER A 341 -5.24 -27.64 -20.95
N ALA A 342 -6.18 -28.52 -21.32
CA ALA A 342 -7.54 -28.47 -20.81
C ALA A 342 -7.54 -28.52 -19.27
N GLY A 343 -8.16 -27.53 -18.62
CA GLY A 343 -8.22 -27.43 -17.16
C GLY A 343 -7.08 -26.62 -16.53
N SER A 344 -6.23 -25.95 -17.31
CA SER A 344 -5.29 -24.97 -16.73
C SER A 344 -6.05 -23.79 -16.10
N PRO A 345 -5.48 -23.11 -15.07
CA PRO A 345 -6.13 -21.99 -14.39
C PRO A 345 -6.74 -20.95 -15.33
N LEU A 346 -6.04 -20.63 -16.43
CA LEU A 346 -6.48 -19.60 -17.37
C LEU A 346 -7.62 -20.07 -18.27
N THR A 347 -7.60 -21.33 -18.71
CA THR A 347 -8.73 -21.90 -19.48
C THR A 347 -10.00 -22.02 -18.64
N THR A 348 -9.85 -22.42 -17.37
CA THR A 348 -10.92 -22.44 -16.38
C THR A 348 -11.44 -21.02 -16.11
N CYS A 349 -10.54 -20.05 -15.91
CA CYS A 349 -10.88 -18.65 -15.71
C CYS A 349 -11.72 -18.07 -16.85
N LEU A 350 -11.22 -18.14 -18.09
CA LEU A 350 -11.91 -17.62 -19.28
C LEU A 350 -13.24 -18.33 -19.56
N SER A 351 -13.43 -19.56 -19.07
CA SER A 351 -14.69 -20.29 -19.16
C SER A 351 -15.69 -19.82 -18.08
N LEU A 352 -15.23 -19.70 -16.83
CA LEU A 352 -16.09 -19.38 -15.69
C LEU A 352 -16.55 -17.92 -15.67
N VAL A 353 -15.72 -16.97 -16.09
CA VAL A 353 -16.13 -15.56 -16.16
C VAL A 353 -17.31 -15.33 -17.12
N ARG A 354 -17.58 -16.26 -18.04
CA ARG A 354 -18.77 -16.21 -18.92
C ARG A 354 -20.09 -16.38 -18.17
N VAL A 355 -20.09 -16.94 -16.96
CA VAL A 355 -21.25 -16.96 -16.06
C VAL A 355 -21.72 -15.53 -15.74
N CYS A 356 -20.83 -14.54 -15.83
CA CYS A 356 -21.17 -13.13 -15.66
C CYS A 356 -21.83 -12.51 -16.91
N SER A 357 -21.93 -13.23 -18.03
CA SER A 357 -22.61 -12.74 -19.22
C SER A 357 -24.13 -12.85 -19.05
N ASN A 358 -24.86 -11.78 -19.38
CA ASN A 358 -26.33 -11.74 -19.36
C ASN A 358 -26.96 -12.15 -18.01
N GLN A 359 -26.47 -11.59 -16.90
CA GLN A 359 -27.01 -11.89 -15.57
C GLN A 359 -28.51 -11.60 -15.47
N LEU A 360 -29.28 -12.64 -15.12
CA LEU A 360 -30.66 -12.50 -14.69
C LEU A 360 -30.70 -11.86 -13.29
N PRO A 361 -31.76 -11.10 -12.94
CA PRO A 361 -31.92 -10.53 -11.60
C PRO A 361 -31.75 -11.62 -10.52
N GLY A 362 -30.81 -11.43 -9.59
CA GLY A 362 -30.49 -12.38 -8.51
C GLY A 362 -29.37 -13.39 -8.80
N SER A 363 -28.92 -13.54 -10.05
CA SER A 363 -27.82 -14.46 -10.41
C SER A 363 -26.42 -13.93 -10.07
N GLY A 364 -26.29 -12.63 -9.78
CA GLY A 364 -25.00 -11.99 -9.50
C GLY A 364 -24.27 -12.56 -8.28
N GLN A 365 -24.99 -12.89 -7.21
CA GLN A 365 -24.39 -13.46 -6.00
C GLN A 365 -23.83 -14.87 -6.22
N ALA A 366 -24.49 -15.68 -7.06
CA ALA A 366 -23.98 -16.98 -7.45
C ALA A 366 -22.69 -16.84 -8.26
N ALA A 367 -22.65 -15.90 -9.21
CA ALA A 367 -21.44 -15.62 -9.99
C ALA A 367 -20.28 -15.15 -9.09
N ILE A 368 -20.52 -14.21 -8.17
CA ILE A 368 -19.54 -13.76 -7.17
C ILE A 368 -18.99 -14.95 -6.38
N SER A 369 -19.87 -15.82 -5.89
CA SER A 369 -19.50 -17.00 -5.08
C SER A 369 -18.62 -17.97 -5.85
N VAL A 370 -18.92 -18.21 -7.13
CA VAL A 370 -18.11 -19.07 -8.01
C VAL A 370 -16.73 -18.47 -8.23
N LEU A 371 -16.64 -17.18 -8.58
CA LEU A 371 -15.35 -16.55 -8.84
C LEU A 371 -14.48 -16.47 -7.57
N ARG A 372 -15.07 -16.13 -6.42
CA ARG A 372 -14.35 -16.10 -5.13
C ARG A 372 -13.84 -17.48 -4.74
N ARG A 373 -14.62 -18.55 -4.99
CA ARG A 373 -14.18 -19.93 -4.75
C ARG A 373 -12.95 -20.29 -5.58
N GLU A 374 -12.94 -19.94 -6.86
CA GLU A 374 -11.78 -20.21 -7.73
C GLU A 374 -10.56 -19.40 -7.32
N ILE A 375 -10.74 -18.13 -6.95
CA ILE A 375 -9.67 -17.31 -6.36
C ILE A 375 -9.06 -18.01 -5.14
N GLN A 376 -9.89 -18.54 -4.23
CA GLN A 376 -9.42 -19.26 -3.05
C GLN A 376 -8.65 -20.54 -3.40
N ILE A 377 -9.08 -21.26 -4.45
CA ILE A 377 -8.37 -22.45 -4.94
C ILE A 377 -7.00 -22.05 -5.49
N LEU A 378 -6.92 -20.98 -6.28
CA LEU A 378 -5.65 -20.47 -6.80
C LEU A 378 -4.67 -20.07 -5.69
N ASP A 379 -5.16 -19.46 -4.61
CA ASP A 379 -4.35 -19.11 -3.45
C ASP A 379 -3.87 -20.33 -2.66
N GLN A 380 -4.75 -21.31 -2.42
CA GLN A 380 -4.39 -22.54 -1.69
C GLN A 380 -3.36 -23.40 -2.45
N ASP A 381 -3.51 -23.47 -3.77
CA ASP A 381 -2.63 -24.27 -4.62
C ASP A 381 -1.39 -23.51 -5.09
N ARG A 382 -1.20 -22.26 -4.64
CA ARG A 382 -0.12 -21.38 -5.08
C ARG A 382 1.27 -22.01 -4.98
N ALA A 383 1.55 -22.71 -3.89
CA ALA A 383 2.83 -23.38 -3.66
C ALA A 383 3.06 -24.63 -4.53
N LYS A 384 2.00 -25.15 -5.17
CA LYS A 384 2.04 -26.35 -6.02
C LYS A 384 2.34 -26.03 -7.48
N TYR A 385 2.17 -24.78 -7.91
CA TYR A 385 2.40 -24.41 -9.30
C TYR A 385 3.89 -24.42 -9.64
N SER A 386 4.21 -24.99 -10.81
CA SER A 386 5.49 -24.76 -11.47
C SER A 386 5.63 -23.30 -11.89
N SER A 387 6.82 -22.92 -12.37
CA SER A 387 7.07 -21.56 -12.88
C SER A 387 6.03 -21.10 -13.90
N ASP A 388 5.74 -21.93 -14.89
CA ASP A 388 4.78 -21.59 -15.94
C ASP A 388 3.35 -21.57 -15.40
N GLY A 389 3.02 -22.48 -14.46
CA GLY A 389 1.73 -22.50 -13.79
C GLY A 389 1.46 -21.24 -12.95
N LEU A 390 2.50 -20.68 -12.33
CA LEU A 390 2.39 -19.49 -11.50
C LEU A 390 2.04 -18.24 -12.31
N PHE A 391 2.64 -18.09 -13.49
CA PHE A 391 2.30 -16.98 -14.39
C PHE A 391 0.86 -17.09 -14.92
N VAL A 392 0.44 -18.30 -15.29
CA VAL A 392 -0.94 -18.57 -15.73
C VAL A 392 -1.93 -18.31 -14.58
N ALA A 393 -1.58 -18.67 -13.34
CA ALA A 393 -2.36 -18.35 -12.16
C ALA A 393 -2.45 -16.82 -11.93
N PHE A 394 -1.34 -16.08 -12.08
CA PHE A 394 -1.33 -14.62 -11.97
C PHE A 394 -2.28 -13.95 -12.98
N GLN A 395 -2.23 -14.34 -14.26
CA GLN A 395 -3.16 -13.83 -15.27
C GLN A 395 -4.63 -14.15 -14.93
N SER A 396 -4.89 -15.38 -14.50
CA SER A 396 -6.25 -15.83 -14.12
C SER A 396 -6.80 -15.04 -12.94
N TYR A 397 -5.96 -14.85 -11.92
CA TYR A 397 -6.31 -14.11 -10.72
C TYR A 397 -6.61 -12.64 -11.04
N LEU A 398 -5.77 -11.99 -11.85
CA LEU A 398 -6.00 -10.62 -12.31
C LEU A 398 -7.34 -10.47 -13.03
N ILE A 399 -7.68 -11.40 -13.92
CA ILE A 399 -8.96 -11.40 -14.65
C ILE A 399 -10.14 -11.54 -13.69
N TYR A 400 -10.08 -12.48 -12.74
CA TYR A 400 -11.15 -12.63 -11.75
C TYR A 400 -11.33 -11.38 -10.90
N SER A 401 -10.24 -10.78 -10.40
CA SER A 401 -10.29 -9.54 -9.61
C SER A 401 -10.89 -8.39 -10.41
N MET A 402 -10.49 -8.23 -11.68
CA MET A 402 -11.05 -7.22 -12.58
C MET A 402 -12.55 -7.46 -12.85
N VAL A 403 -12.98 -8.69 -13.08
CA VAL A 403 -14.40 -9.02 -13.32
C VAL A 403 -15.25 -8.79 -12.05
N LEU A 404 -14.76 -9.19 -10.88
CA LEU A 404 -15.43 -8.92 -9.60
C LEU A 404 -15.65 -7.42 -9.40
N PHE A 405 -14.65 -6.61 -9.69
CA PHE A 405 -14.72 -5.16 -9.52
C PHE A 405 -15.55 -4.47 -10.62
N PHE A 406 -15.17 -4.61 -11.89
CA PHE A 406 -15.74 -3.81 -12.99
C PHE A 406 -17.08 -4.32 -13.51
N VAL A 407 -17.39 -5.62 -13.37
CA VAL A 407 -18.60 -6.24 -13.91
C VAL A 407 -19.60 -6.54 -12.80
N LEU A 408 -19.13 -7.10 -11.69
CA LEU A 408 -20.00 -7.51 -10.57
C LEU A 408 -20.17 -6.42 -9.50
N GLY A 409 -19.46 -5.28 -9.65
CA GLY A 409 -19.60 -4.13 -8.76
C GLY A 409 -19.25 -4.43 -7.32
N GLN A 410 -18.35 -5.39 -7.07
CA GLN A 410 -17.83 -5.63 -5.73
C GLN A 410 -17.03 -4.41 -5.26
N SER A 411 -17.29 -4.00 -4.02
CA SER A 411 -16.67 -2.83 -3.38
C SER A 411 -15.26 -3.13 -2.87
N CYS A 412 -14.50 -2.07 -2.61
CA CYS A 412 -13.18 -2.10 -1.97
C CYS A 412 -13.33 -2.32 -0.44
N ASP A 413 -13.93 -3.44 -0.06
CA ASP A 413 -14.03 -3.91 1.33
C ASP A 413 -12.77 -4.70 1.74
N ASP A 414 -12.70 -5.14 3.00
CA ASP A 414 -11.54 -5.85 3.54
C ASP A 414 -11.27 -7.18 2.82
N ASP A 415 -12.33 -7.86 2.35
CA ASP A 415 -12.21 -9.07 1.53
C ASP A 415 -11.51 -8.76 0.20
N PHE A 416 -11.89 -7.66 -0.46
CA PHE A 416 -11.27 -7.26 -1.72
C PHE A 416 -9.82 -6.80 -1.55
N ARG A 417 -9.47 -6.21 -0.41
CA ARG A 417 -8.06 -5.88 -0.08
C ARG A 417 -7.20 -7.13 0.06
N ALA A 418 -7.71 -8.20 0.67
CA ALA A 418 -7.03 -9.48 0.73
C ALA A 418 -6.79 -10.06 -0.67
N ILE A 419 -7.78 -9.96 -1.57
CA ILE A 419 -7.66 -10.36 -2.98
C ILE A 419 -6.51 -9.59 -3.66
N MET A 420 -6.43 -8.28 -3.48
CA MET A 420 -5.36 -7.46 -4.06
C MET A 420 -3.99 -7.78 -3.50
N THR A 421 -3.90 -8.09 -2.21
CA THR A 421 -2.65 -8.52 -1.56
C THR A 421 -2.14 -9.81 -2.21
N SER A 422 -2.97 -10.86 -2.28
CA SER A 422 -2.62 -12.11 -2.97
C SER A 422 -2.22 -11.88 -4.44
N LEU A 423 -2.91 -10.99 -5.15
CA LEU A 423 -2.60 -10.64 -6.55
C LEU A 423 -1.20 -10.03 -6.70
N GLN A 424 -0.81 -9.11 -5.82
CA GLN A 424 0.54 -8.52 -5.83
C GLN A 424 1.62 -9.54 -5.44
N GLU A 425 1.31 -10.45 -4.51
CA GLU A 425 2.22 -11.54 -4.17
C GLU A 425 2.44 -12.50 -5.35
N LEU A 426 1.37 -12.83 -6.10
CA LEU A 426 1.47 -13.61 -7.34
C LEU A 426 2.30 -12.87 -8.40
N ALA A 427 2.12 -11.56 -8.54
CA ALA A 427 2.91 -10.73 -9.43
C ALA A 427 4.40 -10.74 -9.05
N CYS A 428 4.72 -10.59 -7.77
CA CYS A 428 6.08 -10.69 -7.24
C CYS A 428 6.70 -12.06 -7.57
N ALA A 429 6.02 -13.15 -7.21
CA ALA A 429 6.54 -14.50 -7.40
C ALA A 429 6.71 -14.86 -8.90
N SER A 430 5.78 -14.44 -9.77
CA SER A 430 5.91 -14.57 -11.23
C SER A 430 7.07 -13.74 -11.79
N SER A 431 7.28 -12.53 -11.25
CA SER A 431 8.36 -11.63 -11.65
C SER A 431 9.74 -12.15 -11.25
N ARG A 432 9.87 -12.81 -10.07
CA ARG A 432 11.13 -13.47 -9.65
C ARG A 432 11.62 -14.51 -10.66
N GLN A 433 10.71 -15.15 -11.39
CA GLN A 433 11.02 -16.12 -12.45
C GLN A 433 11.43 -15.47 -13.78
N GLY A 434 11.49 -14.13 -13.83
CA GLY A 434 12.01 -13.37 -14.95
C GLY A 434 10.97 -12.55 -15.69
N LEU A 435 11.42 -11.38 -16.14
CA LEU A 435 10.63 -10.36 -16.83
C LEU A 435 11.26 -9.96 -18.17
N ILE A 436 12.47 -10.42 -18.48
CA ILE A 436 13.18 -10.24 -19.77
C ILE A 436 13.83 -11.57 -20.17
N CYS A 437 14.21 -11.72 -21.45
CA CYS A 437 14.90 -12.93 -21.89
C CYS A 437 16.39 -12.82 -21.52
N ALA A 438 17.02 -13.91 -21.08
CA ALA A 438 18.45 -13.91 -20.80
C ALA A 438 19.30 -13.58 -22.06
N ALA A 439 18.80 -13.94 -23.24
CA ALA A 439 19.43 -13.62 -24.52
C ALA A 439 19.52 -12.11 -24.79
N ASP A 440 18.56 -11.31 -24.27
CA ASP A 440 18.56 -9.85 -24.45
C ASP A 440 19.83 -9.23 -23.82
N GLN A 441 20.29 -9.75 -22.68
CA GLN A 441 21.53 -9.30 -22.02
C GLN A 441 22.79 -9.60 -22.85
N ARG A 442 22.74 -10.69 -23.62
CA ARG A 442 23.84 -11.13 -24.52
C ARG A 442 23.71 -10.51 -25.91
N ARG A 443 22.72 -9.63 -26.13
CA ARG A 443 22.35 -9.09 -27.45
C ARG A 443 22.18 -10.18 -28.50
N ALA A 444 21.57 -11.29 -28.09
CA ALA A 444 21.24 -12.41 -28.94
C ALA A 444 19.73 -12.51 -29.09
N ARG A 445 19.28 -13.09 -30.20
CA ARG A 445 17.85 -13.37 -30.41
C ARG A 445 17.39 -14.47 -29.44
N PRO A 446 16.38 -14.23 -28.58
CA PRO A 446 15.82 -15.25 -27.70
C PRO A 446 15.01 -16.29 -28.49
N LYS A 447 14.60 -17.36 -27.80
CA LYS A 447 13.53 -18.21 -28.35
C LYS A 447 12.22 -17.43 -28.38
N TRP A 448 11.35 -17.76 -29.33
CA TRP A 448 10.07 -17.08 -29.47
C TRP A 448 9.20 -17.26 -28.21
N GLU A 449 9.24 -18.45 -27.61
CA GLU A 449 8.49 -18.80 -26.40
C GLU A 449 8.94 -18.00 -25.18
N GLU A 450 10.26 -17.85 -25.00
CA GLU A 450 10.86 -17.00 -23.95
C GLU A 450 10.38 -15.56 -24.12
N TRP A 451 10.42 -15.04 -25.35
CA TRP A 451 9.97 -13.69 -25.66
C TRP A 451 8.47 -13.49 -25.42
N ILE A 452 7.63 -14.44 -25.84
CA ILE A 452 6.18 -14.41 -25.64
C ILE A 452 5.88 -14.31 -24.14
N VAL A 453 6.50 -15.17 -23.32
CA VAL A 453 6.25 -15.19 -21.88
C VAL A 453 6.78 -13.93 -21.21
N ALA A 454 7.97 -13.46 -21.57
CA ALA A 454 8.54 -12.23 -21.01
C ALA A 454 7.66 -11.00 -21.32
N GLU A 455 7.20 -10.86 -22.57
CA GLU A 455 6.32 -9.76 -22.98
C GLU A 455 4.93 -9.85 -22.34
N ALA A 456 4.33 -11.04 -22.30
CA ALA A 456 3.04 -11.25 -21.65
C ALA A 456 3.12 -10.97 -20.13
N LYS A 457 4.21 -11.36 -19.46
CA LYS A 457 4.46 -11.02 -18.04
C LYS A 457 4.50 -9.52 -17.82
N ARG A 458 5.27 -8.77 -18.62
CA ARG A 458 5.35 -7.30 -18.52
C ARG A 458 3.99 -6.63 -18.74
N ARG A 459 3.26 -7.04 -19.79
CA ARG A 459 1.91 -6.53 -20.08
C ARG A 459 0.92 -6.82 -18.95
N THR A 460 0.97 -8.02 -18.37
CA THR A 460 0.13 -8.40 -17.23
C THR A 460 0.46 -7.55 -16.00
N LEU A 461 1.76 -7.36 -15.71
CA LEU A 461 2.24 -6.55 -14.58
C LEU A 461 1.78 -5.09 -14.71
N TYR A 462 1.92 -4.47 -15.87
CA TYR A 462 1.49 -3.09 -16.08
C TYR A 462 -0.03 -2.91 -15.95
N ILE A 463 -0.85 -3.89 -16.38
CA ILE A 463 -2.29 -3.85 -16.13
C ILE A 463 -2.62 -3.96 -14.65
N MET A 464 -1.92 -4.83 -13.91
CA MET A 464 -2.09 -4.90 -12.45
C MET A 464 -1.80 -3.55 -11.79
N TYR A 465 -0.73 -2.84 -12.21
CA TYR A 465 -0.38 -1.52 -11.67
C TYR A 465 -1.43 -0.44 -11.99
N LEU A 466 -1.98 -0.46 -13.22
CA LEU A 466 -3.09 0.43 -13.58
C LEU A 466 -4.35 0.12 -12.78
N PHE A 467 -4.62 -1.16 -12.52
CA PHE A 467 -5.77 -1.57 -11.72
C PHE A 467 -5.63 -1.16 -10.25
N ASP A 468 -4.48 -1.42 -9.64
CA ASP A 468 -4.09 -0.97 -8.30
C ASP A 468 -4.24 0.56 -8.13
N SER A 469 -3.83 1.32 -9.15
CA SER A 469 -3.99 2.78 -9.17
C SER A 469 -5.45 3.23 -9.17
N ILE A 470 -6.33 2.52 -9.89
CA ILE A 470 -7.77 2.81 -9.91
C ILE A 470 -8.40 2.53 -8.54
N LEU A 471 -8.03 1.41 -7.90
CA LEU A 471 -8.53 1.05 -6.57
C LEU A 471 -8.11 2.09 -5.54
N SER A 472 -6.82 2.42 -5.47
CA SER A 472 -6.28 3.44 -4.58
C SER A 472 -7.00 4.78 -4.75
N SER A 473 -7.23 5.20 -6.00
CA SER A 473 -7.94 6.45 -6.28
C SER A 473 -9.42 6.43 -5.89
N GLN A 474 -10.10 5.27 -5.97
CA GLN A 474 -11.49 5.15 -5.49
C GLN A 474 -11.59 5.22 -3.96
N GLU A 475 -10.57 4.77 -3.24
CA GLU A 475 -10.48 4.88 -1.78
C GLU A 475 -9.98 6.26 -1.31
N GLY A 476 -9.63 7.17 -2.22
CA GLY A 476 -9.04 8.47 -1.89
C GLY A 476 -7.60 8.36 -1.36
N LEU A 477 -6.91 7.25 -1.64
CA LEU A 477 -5.51 7.03 -1.31
C LEU A 477 -4.58 7.60 -2.40
N PRO A 478 -3.36 8.03 -2.02
CA PRO A 478 -2.38 8.50 -2.99
C PRO A 478 -1.94 7.36 -3.92
N THR A 479 -1.72 7.69 -5.19
CA THR A 479 -1.09 6.80 -6.17
C THR A 479 0.36 7.18 -6.36
N PHE A 480 1.25 6.19 -6.43
CA PHE A 480 2.69 6.41 -6.55
C PHE A 480 3.23 5.91 -7.90
N LEU A 481 4.28 6.56 -8.40
CA LEU A 481 5.01 6.10 -9.56
C LEU A 481 5.64 4.72 -9.26
N GLY A 482 5.54 3.77 -10.18
CA GLY A 482 6.11 2.44 -10.04
C GLY A 482 7.61 2.41 -10.26
N THR A 483 8.37 3.14 -9.45
CA THR A 483 9.83 3.29 -9.57
C THR A 483 10.59 1.96 -9.48
N GLU A 484 10.03 0.96 -8.81
CA GLU A 484 10.54 -0.41 -8.75
C GLU A 484 10.53 -1.11 -10.12
N LEU A 485 9.72 -0.63 -11.08
CA LEU A 485 9.67 -1.15 -12.44
C LEU A 485 10.67 -0.47 -13.39
N ARG A 486 11.51 0.43 -12.89
CA ARG A 486 12.49 1.19 -13.68
C ARG A 486 13.40 0.24 -14.45
N GLY A 487 13.68 0.56 -15.71
CA GLY A 487 14.54 -0.24 -16.59
C GLY A 487 13.86 -1.42 -17.27
N LEU A 488 12.59 -1.72 -16.95
CA LEU A 488 11.84 -2.73 -17.69
C LEU A 488 11.48 -2.24 -19.10
N PRO A 489 11.51 -3.10 -20.14
CA PRO A 489 11.08 -2.75 -21.49
C PRO A 489 9.64 -2.25 -21.54
N ALA A 490 9.41 -1.14 -22.25
CA ALA A 490 8.07 -0.73 -22.67
C ALA A 490 7.47 -1.80 -23.61
N PRO A 491 6.13 -1.84 -23.78
CA PRO A 491 5.48 -2.85 -24.61
C PRO A 491 6.07 -2.92 -26.01
N ALA A 492 6.29 -4.13 -26.49
CA ALA A 492 6.89 -4.37 -27.78
C ALA A 492 5.96 -3.93 -28.92
N ASN A 493 6.56 -3.77 -30.10
CA ASN A 493 5.83 -3.34 -31.29
C ASN A 493 4.76 -4.36 -31.73
N LYS A 494 3.80 -3.86 -32.51
CA LYS A 494 2.66 -4.62 -33.01
C LYS A 494 3.07 -5.85 -33.84
N LEU A 495 4.09 -5.72 -34.68
CA LEU A 495 4.53 -6.78 -35.59
C LEU A 495 5.09 -7.99 -34.83
N LEU A 496 5.85 -7.75 -33.75
CA LEU A 496 6.37 -8.81 -32.88
C LEU A 496 5.25 -9.49 -32.08
N TRP A 497 4.34 -8.68 -31.51
CA TRP A 497 3.25 -9.21 -30.68
C TRP A 497 2.18 -9.98 -31.48
N GLN A 498 1.98 -9.61 -32.75
CA GLN A 498 0.94 -10.20 -33.61
C GLN A 498 1.50 -11.22 -34.62
N ALA A 499 2.79 -11.55 -34.55
CA ALA A 499 3.42 -12.49 -35.47
C ALA A 499 2.68 -13.85 -35.48
N ALA A 500 2.34 -14.35 -36.68
CA ALA A 500 1.54 -15.56 -36.81
C ALA A 500 2.42 -16.82 -36.81
N THR A 501 3.68 -16.71 -37.24
CA THR A 501 4.63 -17.83 -37.36
C THR A 501 5.99 -17.48 -36.76
N ARG A 502 6.79 -18.50 -36.41
CA ARG A 502 8.15 -18.29 -35.88
C ARG A 502 9.01 -17.53 -36.87
N TYR A 503 8.90 -17.86 -38.15
CA TYR A 503 9.64 -17.19 -39.23
C TYR A 503 9.34 -15.69 -39.29
N GLU A 504 8.07 -15.29 -39.23
CA GLU A 504 7.68 -13.88 -39.20
C GLU A 504 8.26 -13.19 -37.97
N TRP A 505 8.09 -13.79 -36.79
CA TRP A 505 8.62 -13.23 -35.55
C TRP A 505 10.14 -13.06 -35.61
N GLU A 506 10.87 -14.06 -36.09
CA GLU A 506 12.32 -14.03 -36.22
C GLU A 506 12.80 -12.94 -37.18
N ARG A 507 12.10 -12.75 -38.31
CA ARG A 507 12.40 -11.69 -39.28
C ARG A 507 12.23 -10.31 -38.63
N GLU A 508 11.09 -10.08 -37.99
CA GLU A 508 10.80 -8.79 -37.35
C GLU A 508 11.71 -8.53 -36.14
N TYR A 509 12.08 -9.57 -35.40
CA TYR A 509 13.00 -9.45 -34.26
C TYR A 509 14.42 -9.10 -34.72
N ASN A 510 14.89 -9.65 -35.84
CA ASN A 510 16.17 -9.26 -36.42
C ASN A 510 16.20 -7.79 -36.84
N VAL A 511 15.11 -7.28 -37.41
CA VAL A 511 14.97 -5.84 -37.72
C VAL A 511 14.97 -5.02 -36.44
N HIS A 512 14.21 -5.45 -35.42
CA HIS A 512 14.18 -4.80 -34.12
C HIS A 512 15.57 -4.70 -33.47
N MET A 513 16.40 -5.75 -33.54
CA MET A 513 17.77 -5.73 -33.01
C MET A 513 18.66 -4.68 -33.70
N VAL A 514 18.47 -4.47 -35.00
CA VAL A 514 19.21 -3.45 -35.77
C VAL A 514 18.71 -2.05 -35.42
N ASP A 515 17.41 -1.88 -35.28
CA ASP A 515 16.79 -0.58 -34.99
C ASP A 515 17.05 -0.13 -33.53
N TRP A 516 17.25 -1.06 -32.61
CA TRP A 516 17.41 -0.83 -31.17
C TRP A 516 18.78 -1.27 -30.63
N MET A 517 19.87 -0.85 -31.28
CA MET A 517 21.25 -1.21 -30.89
C MET A 517 21.65 -0.79 -29.47
N GLU A 518 21.00 0.24 -28.93
CA GLU A 518 21.22 0.76 -27.57
C GLU A 518 20.30 0.11 -26.53
N GLY A 519 19.55 -0.94 -26.91
CA GLY A 519 18.51 -1.55 -26.10
C GLY A 519 17.14 -0.93 -26.35
N CYS A 520 16.09 -1.71 -26.09
CA CYS A 520 14.69 -1.30 -26.26
C CYS A 520 14.33 -0.08 -25.40
N LEU A 521 13.26 0.63 -25.78
CA LEU A 521 12.68 1.67 -24.93
C LEU A 521 12.26 1.07 -23.58
N THR A 522 12.63 1.71 -22.46
CA THR A 522 12.20 1.29 -21.13
C THR A 522 10.99 2.09 -20.65
N ILE A 523 10.22 1.51 -19.72
CA ILE A 523 8.97 2.11 -19.22
C ILE A 523 9.21 3.46 -18.52
N ASP A 524 10.39 3.62 -17.89
CA ASP A 524 10.79 4.86 -17.24
C ASP A 524 11.13 5.99 -18.20
N GLU A 525 11.43 5.68 -19.47
CA GLU A 525 11.51 6.67 -20.54
C GLU A 525 10.14 7.29 -20.89
N LEU A 526 9.03 6.81 -20.30
CA LEU A 526 7.69 7.41 -20.42
C LEU A 526 7.25 8.21 -19.17
N TRP A 527 8.06 8.26 -18.12
CA TRP A 527 7.76 8.99 -16.86
C TRP A 527 8.16 10.47 -16.94
N PRO A 528 8.04 11.30 -15.88
CA PRO A 528 8.57 12.66 -15.93
C PRO A 528 10.06 12.68 -16.26
N THR A 529 10.48 13.73 -16.96
CA THR A 529 11.88 13.95 -17.32
C THR A 529 12.69 14.29 -16.06
N PRO A 530 13.76 13.54 -15.73
CA PRO A 530 14.63 13.88 -14.59
C PRO A 530 15.29 15.25 -14.76
N ASP A 531 15.43 16.03 -13.68
CA ASP A 531 16.01 17.38 -13.74
C ASP A 531 17.48 17.41 -14.17
N ASP A 532 18.20 16.29 -14.02
CA ASP A 532 19.62 16.14 -14.32
C ASP A 532 19.91 15.74 -15.77
N ILE A 533 18.87 15.46 -16.58
CA ILE A 533 19.03 15.06 -17.98
C ILE A 533 19.21 16.31 -18.85
N GLY A 534 20.45 16.61 -19.23
CA GLY A 534 20.75 17.75 -20.11
C GLY A 534 19.99 17.71 -21.45
N GLU A 535 19.94 18.83 -22.18
CA GLU A 535 19.15 18.98 -23.42
C GLU A 535 19.40 17.86 -24.46
N ALA A 536 20.65 17.41 -24.61
CA ALA A 536 20.99 16.31 -25.50
C ALA A 536 20.35 14.97 -25.08
N GLY A 537 20.25 14.73 -23.77
CA GLY A 537 19.58 13.55 -23.22
C GLY A 537 18.06 13.60 -23.40
N VAL A 538 17.45 14.78 -23.21
CA VAL A 538 16.03 15.01 -23.53
C VAL A 538 15.74 14.74 -25.01
N ALA A 539 16.57 15.28 -25.90
CA ALA A 539 16.42 15.08 -27.35
C ALA A 539 16.57 13.60 -27.74
N ARG A 540 17.55 12.88 -27.16
CA ARG A 540 17.73 11.44 -27.38
C ARG A 540 16.52 10.64 -26.92
N ARG A 541 16.03 10.92 -25.71
CA ARG A 541 14.84 10.26 -25.15
C ARG A 541 13.61 10.49 -26.02
N ARG A 542 13.40 11.72 -26.49
CA ARG A 542 12.32 12.05 -27.43
C ARG A 542 12.43 11.25 -28.73
N ALA A 543 13.62 11.20 -29.34
CA ALA A 543 13.84 10.43 -30.56
C ALA A 543 13.56 8.92 -30.38
N ARG A 544 13.94 8.35 -29.23
CA ARG A 544 13.62 6.95 -28.89
C ARG A 544 12.12 6.74 -28.73
N VAL A 545 11.42 7.64 -28.04
CA VAL A 545 9.95 7.60 -27.91
C VAL A 545 9.27 7.72 -29.28
N ASP A 546 9.72 8.65 -30.14
CA ASP A 546 9.20 8.84 -31.49
C ASP A 546 9.40 7.58 -32.35
N GLN A 547 10.55 6.92 -32.24
CA GLN A 547 10.81 5.64 -32.92
C GLN A 547 9.89 4.52 -32.42
N TRP A 548 9.69 4.42 -31.10
CA TRP A 548 8.78 3.43 -30.50
C TRP A 548 7.32 3.64 -30.94
N LEU A 549 6.87 4.89 -31.07
CA LEU A 549 5.52 5.25 -31.50
C LEU A 549 5.18 4.81 -32.93
N GLN A 550 6.17 4.54 -33.78
CA GLN A 550 5.95 4.21 -35.20
C GLN A 550 5.19 2.89 -35.41
N ASN A 551 5.16 2.00 -34.41
CA ASN A 551 4.63 0.66 -34.59
C ASN A 551 3.99 0.08 -33.31
N LEU A 552 3.13 0.88 -32.65
CA LEU A 552 2.39 0.42 -31.47
C LEU A 552 1.15 -0.38 -31.83
N ASP A 553 0.83 -1.34 -30.97
CA ASP A 553 -0.50 -1.91 -30.92
C ASP A 553 -1.43 -1.05 -30.04
N GLU A 554 -2.67 -1.49 -29.89
CA GLU A 554 -3.68 -0.79 -29.10
C GLU A 554 -3.27 -0.69 -27.62
N TYR A 555 -2.53 -1.69 -27.12
CA TYR A 555 -2.02 -1.72 -25.76
C TYR A 555 -0.92 -0.67 -25.52
N GLY A 556 0.09 -0.63 -26.40
CA GLY A 556 1.16 0.37 -26.35
C GLY A 556 0.60 1.79 -26.46
N THR A 557 -0.37 2.00 -27.35
CA THR A 557 -1.05 3.30 -27.51
C THR A 557 -1.77 3.74 -26.25
N MET A 558 -2.49 2.81 -25.60
CA MET A 558 -3.19 3.05 -24.34
C MET A 558 -2.21 3.41 -23.22
N LEU A 559 -1.12 2.67 -23.09
CA LEU A 559 -0.09 2.94 -22.07
C LEU A 559 0.59 4.30 -22.32
N PHE A 560 0.92 4.62 -23.57
CA PHE A 560 1.49 5.91 -23.95
C PHE A 560 0.56 7.07 -23.60
N ALA A 561 -0.71 6.99 -23.97
CA ALA A 561 -1.70 8.03 -23.68
C ALA A 561 -1.83 8.25 -22.16
N ILE A 562 -1.88 7.17 -21.37
CA ILE A 562 -1.93 7.26 -19.91
C ILE A 562 -0.68 7.97 -19.38
N MET A 563 0.52 7.53 -19.76
CA MET A 563 1.75 8.12 -19.24
C MET A 563 1.89 9.58 -19.64
N ARG A 564 1.62 9.91 -20.91
CA ARG A 564 1.73 11.27 -21.43
C ARG A 564 0.76 12.23 -20.75
N CYS A 565 -0.51 11.84 -20.60
CA CYS A 565 -1.52 12.67 -19.95
C CYS A 565 -1.37 12.71 -18.42
N THR A 566 -0.65 11.77 -17.81
CA THR A 566 -0.36 11.80 -16.37
C THR A 566 0.85 12.66 -16.04
N HIS A 567 1.90 12.59 -16.86
CA HIS A 567 3.19 13.17 -16.53
C HIS A 567 3.49 14.49 -17.23
N GLY A 568 2.76 14.83 -18.30
CA GLY A 568 2.74 16.16 -18.91
C GLY A 568 4.11 16.80 -19.11
N ASP A 569 4.72 16.56 -20.28
CA ASP A 569 5.47 17.62 -20.98
C ASP A 569 4.67 18.03 -22.21
#